data_AF-A0A8B7YCG2-F1
#
_entry.id   AF-A0A8B7YCG2-F1
#
_cell.length_a   1.000
_cell.length_b   1.000
_cell.length_c   1.000
_cell.angle_alpha   90.00
_cell.angle_beta   90.00
_cell.angle_gamma   90.00
#
_symmetry.space_group_name_H-M   'P 1'
#
loop_
_entity.id
_entity.type
_entity.pdbx_description
1 polymer ?
#
loop_
_entity_poly.entity_id
_entity_poly.type
_entity_poly.pdbx_seq_one_letter_code
_entity_poly.pdbx_strand_id
1 'polypeptide(L)'
;MYIYKSFKADKTAIKMSSPPLGNLTVVGCLLLYASVFATGWDKKNLSDTAIIVKCHLERMLVSLGLSFAFGSIFMKTYRIHAIFTLAVKKFKHIDLPDWKLIGGVFSTVSVDCLIFVVWIALETTTVERFSLEPRLNMTEPEKEIYEVPEIRFCSSTNELYFIIALYVVKGVLLIFGIFLAWETRNIAVSQLNDSKYIAGSVYIVALAISLTVPTMTVLGDDVNMTFLVLGVTVVIVNTAVLCLNFIPKVYLLLTVPDKDINLSMMSSMGYGGSSGNNVSRTSQTYGSSEAEGLHLKCHQRKAELERLCKELQVLCPEETGTTEVIRLSSTLCKRTA
;
A
#
# COMPACT_ATOMS: atom_id res chain seq x y z
N MET A 1 9.64 -18.27 10.60
CA MET A 1 8.69 -19.11 11.36
C MET A 1 8.32 -18.54 12.75
N TYR A 2 9.16 -17.70 13.37
CA TYR A 2 8.87 -17.07 14.67
C TYR A 2 7.83 -15.94 14.64
N ILE A 3 7.61 -15.27 13.51
CA ILE A 3 6.64 -14.17 13.37
C ILE A 3 5.18 -14.70 13.30
N TYR A 4 4.97 -15.97 12.96
CA TYR A 4 3.62 -16.51 12.76
C TYR A 4 2.93 -16.95 14.06
N LYS A 5 3.70 -17.21 15.13
CA LYS A 5 3.15 -17.75 16.38
C LYS A 5 2.62 -16.67 17.33
N SER A 6 3.12 -15.43 17.22
CA SER A 6 2.54 -14.26 17.89
C SER A 6 1.22 -13.79 17.27
N PHE A 7 0.92 -14.23 16.04
CA PHE A 7 -0.24 -13.82 15.24
C PHE A 7 -1.58 -14.44 15.70
N LYS A 8 -1.57 -15.38 16.65
CA LYS A 8 -2.78 -16.15 17.03
C LYS A 8 -3.66 -15.44 18.06
N ALA A 9 -3.13 -14.47 18.80
CA ALA A 9 -3.88 -13.65 19.76
C ALA A 9 -4.54 -12.40 19.12
N ASP A 10 -4.21 -12.11 17.86
CA ASP A 10 -4.32 -10.78 17.24
C ASP A 10 -5.50 -10.67 16.23
N LYS A 11 -6.58 -11.41 16.46
CA LYS A 11 -7.55 -11.78 15.41
C LYS A 11 -8.52 -10.69 14.95
N THR A 12 -8.56 -9.50 15.56
CA THR A 12 -9.54 -8.46 15.16
C THR A 12 -8.90 -7.12 14.80
N ALA A 13 -7.78 -6.73 15.42
CA ALA A 13 -7.03 -5.52 15.02
C ALA A 13 -6.38 -5.70 13.63
N ILE A 14 -5.89 -6.91 13.33
CA ILE A 14 -5.32 -7.26 12.02
C ILE A 14 -6.39 -7.45 10.95
N LYS A 15 -7.66 -7.68 11.32
CA LYS A 15 -8.74 -7.97 10.36
C LYS A 15 -9.16 -6.75 9.51
N MET A 16 -8.79 -5.53 9.94
CA MET A 16 -9.04 -4.29 9.19
C MET A 16 -7.97 -4.01 8.12
N SER A 17 -6.73 -4.44 8.35
CA SER A 17 -5.63 -4.32 7.40
C SER A 17 -5.56 -5.63 6.61
N SER A 18 -6.02 -5.71 5.34
CA SER A 18 -5.90 -6.95 4.53
C SER A 18 -4.45 -7.47 4.58
N PRO A 19 -4.13 -8.50 5.40
CA PRO A 19 -2.76 -8.97 5.57
C PRO A 19 -2.11 -9.47 4.26
N PRO A 20 -2.84 -10.08 3.30
CA PRO A 20 -2.20 -10.55 2.08
C PRO A 20 -1.73 -9.41 1.18
N LEU A 21 -2.46 -8.30 1.09
CA LEU A 21 -2.03 -7.14 0.31
C LEU A 21 -0.82 -6.46 0.98
N GLY A 22 -0.77 -6.42 2.31
CA GLY A 22 0.43 -6.06 3.07
C GLY A 22 1.67 -6.81 2.57
N ASN A 23 1.60 -8.13 2.61
CA ASN A 23 2.71 -9.00 2.20
C ASN A 23 3.12 -8.81 0.73
N LEU A 24 2.14 -8.64 -0.19
CA LEU A 24 2.44 -8.37 -1.60
C LEU A 24 3.16 -7.04 -1.81
N THR A 25 2.84 -6.00 -1.03
CA THR A 25 3.61 -4.74 -1.06
C THR A 25 5.06 -4.99 -0.68
N VAL A 26 5.32 -5.75 0.40
CA VAL A 26 6.69 -6.07 0.84
C VAL A 26 7.45 -6.86 -0.23
N VAL A 27 6.81 -7.85 -0.84
CA VAL A 27 7.42 -8.62 -1.95
C VAL A 27 7.81 -7.68 -3.09
N GLY A 28 6.94 -6.76 -3.50
CA GLY A 28 7.26 -5.76 -4.51
C GLY A 28 8.45 -4.88 -4.11
N CYS A 29 8.47 -4.39 -2.88
CA CYS A 29 9.58 -3.58 -2.36
C CYS A 29 10.90 -4.36 -2.32
N LEU A 30 10.88 -5.65 -1.97
CA LEU A 30 12.08 -6.51 -2.00
C LEU A 30 12.61 -6.70 -3.41
N LEU A 31 11.73 -6.88 -4.40
CA LEU A 31 12.13 -6.96 -5.82
C LEU A 31 12.77 -5.66 -6.29
N LEU A 32 12.27 -4.49 -5.86
CA LEU A 32 12.86 -3.19 -6.17
C LEU A 32 14.23 -2.98 -5.50
N TYR A 33 14.44 -3.49 -4.29
CA TYR A 33 15.79 -3.49 -3.71
C TYR A 33 16.71 -4.42 -4.50
N ALA A 34 16.24 -5.63 -4.83
CA ALA A 34 17.00 -6.58 -5.64
C ALA A 34 17.37 -6.02 -7.02
N SER A 35 16.51 -5.20 -7.64
CA SER A 35 16.84 -4.56 -8.92
C SER A 35 18.01 -3.58 -8.79
N VAL A 36 18.09 -2.78 -7.72
CA VAL A 36 19.21 -1.86 -7.49
C VAL A 36 20.53 -2.64 -7.33
N PHE A 37 20.50 -3.75 -6.59
CA PHE A 37 21.66 -4.65 -6.50
C PHE A 37 22.02 -5.28 -7.85
N ALA A 38 21.02 -5.70 -8.63
CA ALA A 38 21.25 -6.25 -9.95
C ALA A 38 21.87 -5.23 -10.91
N THR A 39 21.44 -3.97 -10.87
CA THR A 39 22.04 -2.89 -11.67
C THR A 39 23.52 -2.69 -11.33
N GLY A 40 23.86 -2.65 -10.03
CA GLY A 40 25.23 -2.41 -9.55
C GLY A 40 26.23 -3.56 -9.72
N TRP A 41 25.78 -4.72 -10.22
CA TRP A 41 26.65 -5.88 -10.42
C TRP A 41 27.65 -5.65 -11.58
N ASP A 42 28.95 -5.85 -11.31
CA ASP A 42 30.03 -5.63 -12.27
C ASP A 42 29.96 -6.60 -13.47
N LYS A 43 30.15 -6.07 -14.68
CA LYS A 43 30.06 -6.81 -15.96
C LYS A 43 31.40 -7.32 -16.48
N LYS A 44 32.54 -6.96 -15.87
CA LYS A 44 33.90 -7.18 -16.43
C LYS A 44 34.18 -8.60 -16.94
N ASN A 45 33.79 -9.62 -16.17
CA ASN A 45 34.13 -11.02 -16.47
C ASN A 45 32.95 -11.84 -17.01
N LEU A 46 31.85 -11.19 -17.39
CA LEU A 46 30.67 -11.90 -17.90
C LEU A 46 30.73 -12.08 -19.42
N SER A 47 30.23 -13.23 -19.88
CA SER A 47 29.99 -13.48 -21.31
C SER A 47 28.84 -12.62 -21.83
N ASP A 48 28.81 -12.38 -23.15
CA ASP A 48 27.76 -11.57 -23.79
C ASP A 48 26.35 -12.13 -23.52
N THR A 49 26.18 -13.46 -23.52
CA THR A 49 24.92 -14.10 -23.15
C THR A 49 24.49 -13.79 -21.71
N ALA A 50 25.43 -13.81 -20.76
CA ALA A 50 25.13 -13.51 -19.37
C ALA A 50 24.81 -12.02 -19.15
N ILE A 51 25.42 -11.13 -19.92
CA ILE A 51 25.09 -9.70 -19.94
C ILE A 51 23.65 -9.49 -20.43
N ILE A 52 23.24 -10.17 -21.51
CA ILE A 52 21.86 -10.09 -22.03
C ILE A 52 20.86 -10.55 -20.97
N VAL A 53 21.10 -11.71 -20.34
CA VAL A 53 20.23 -12.24 -19.27
C VAL A 53 20.13 -11.25 -18.11
N LYS A 54 21.26 -10.64 -17.68
CA LYS A 54 21.27 -9.60 -16.65
C LYS A 54 20.39 -8.41 -17.05
N CYS A 55 20.50 -7.91 -18.28
CA CYS A 55 19.72 -6.76 -18.75
C CYS A 55 18.21 -7.04 -18.74
N HIS A 56 17.78 -8.25 -19.11
CA HIS A 56 16.37 -8.62 -19.02
C HIS A 56 15.94 -8.78 -17.55
N LEU A 57 16.75 -9.45 -16.72
CA LEU A 57 16.45 -9.64 -15.31
C LEU A 57 16.28 -8.31 -14.58
N GLU A 58 17.17 -7.35 -14.82
CA GLU A 58 17.12 -6.01 -14.24
C GLU A 58 15.80 -5.30 -14.59
N ARG A 59 15.45 -5.26 -15.88
CA ARG A 59 14.19 -4.68 -16.36
C ARG A 59 12.96 -5.38 -15.76
N MET A 60 12.99 -6.71 -15.67
CA MET A 60 11.92 -7.51 -15.09
C MET A 60 11.76 -7.24 -13.59
N LEU A 61 12.86 -7.22 -12.82
CA LEU A 61 12.82 -6.97 -11.38
C LEU A 61 12.20 -5.61 -11.06
N VAL A 62 12.60 -4.55 -11.78
CA VAL A 62 12.01 -3.21 -11.62
C VAL A 62 10.52 -3.24 -11.93
N SER A 63 10.14 -3.75 -13.10
CA SER A 63 8.75 -3.70 -13.56
C SER A 63 7.80 -4.54 -12.69
N LEU A 64 8.20 -5.77 -12.35
CA LEU A 64 7.42 -6.66 -11.49
C LEU A 64 7.37 -6.11 -10.06
N GLY A 65 8.48 -5.59 -9.55
CA GLY A 65 8.55 -4.94 -8.24
C GLY A 65 7.57 -3.77 -8.12
N LEU A 66 7.54 -2.89 -9.13
CA LEU A 66 6.58 -1.78 -9.22
C LEU A 66 5.13 -2.29 -9.26
N SER A 67 4.83 -3.33 -10.04
CA SER A 67 3.46 -3.89 -10.11
C SER A 67 3.00 -4.54 -8.83
N PHE A 68 3.85 -5.32 -8.14
CA PHE A 68 3.49 -5.90 -6.86
C PHE A 68 3.31 -4.82 -5.78
N ALA A 69 4.21 -3.84 -5.71
CA ALA A 69 4.14 -2.78 -4.72
C ALA A 69 2.94 -1.86 -4.96
N PHE A 70 2.88 -1.23 -6.14
CA PHE A 70 1.85 -0.25 -6.46
C PHE A 70 0.50 -0.90 -6.73
N GLY A 71 0.45 -2.05 -7.41
CA GLY A 71 -0.80 -2.79 -7.61
C GLY A 71 -1.46 -3.19 -6.29
N SER A 72 -0.65 -3.59 -5.28
CA SER A 72 -1.17 -3.86 -3.94
C SER A 72 -1.68 -2.60 -3.23
N ILE A 73 -0.93 -1.49 -3.29
CA ILE A 73 -1.38 -0.20 -2.74
C ILE A 73 -2.68 0.25 -3.40
N PHE A 74 -2.77 0.15 -4.73
CA PHE A 74 -3.96 0.45 -5.50
C PHE A 74 -5.16 -0.39 -5.05
N MET A 75 -5.01 -1.70 -4.90
CA MET A 75 -6.08 -2.59 -4.43
C MET A 75 -6.50 -2.30 -2.98
N LYS A 76 -5.57 -1.88 -2.12
CA LYS A 76 -5.89 -1.39 -0.75
C LYS A 76 -6.73 -0.12 -0.81
N THR A 77 -6.33 0.86 -1.60
CA THR A 77 -7.07 2.13 -1.77
C THR A 77 -8.45 1.88 -2.40
N TYR A 78 -8.54 0.98 -3.37
CA TYR A 78 -9.80 0.55 -3.97
C TYR A 78 -10.75 -0.05 -2.94
N ARG A 79 -10.26 -0.92 -2.03
CA ARG A 79 -11.07 -1.47 -0.94
C ARG A 79 -11.67 -0.36 -0.08
N ILE A 80 -10.86 0.62 0.32
CA ILE A 80 -11.29 1.77 1.15
C ILE A 80 -12.37 2.57 0.40
N HIS A 81 -12.11 2.89 -0.86
CA HIS A 81 -13.07 3.62 -1.69
C HIS A 81 -14.38 2.84 -1.87
N ALA A 82 -14.32 1.54 -2.14
CA ALA A 82 -15.50 0.69 -2.32
C ALA A 82 -16.34 0.61 -1.05
N ILE A 83 -15.70 0.42 0.11
CA ILE A 83 -16.39 0.39 1.41
C ILE A 83 -17.10 1.73 1.66
N PHE A 84 -16.40 2.86 1.49
CA PHE A 84 -17.03 4.14 1.75
C PHE A 84 -18.15 4.48 0.76
N THR A 85 -17.87 4.35 -0.53
CA THR A 85 -18.83 4.73 -1.57
C THR A 85 -20.05 3.82 -1.60
N LEU A 86 -19.92 2.55 -1.21
CA LEU A 86 -21.03 1.61 -1.32
C LEU A 86 -21.69 1.27 0.03
N ALA A 87 -20.91 1.13 1.11
CA ALA A 87 -21.47 0.87 2.43
C ALA A 87 -22.00 2.17 3.10
N VAL A 88 -21.26 3.27 3.00
CA VAL A 88 -21.63 4.52 3.70
C VAL A 88 -22.57 5.39 2.87
N LYS A 89 -22.27 5.63 1.58
CA LYS A 89 -23.14 6.49 0.74
C LYS A 89 -24.37 5.77 0.20
N LYS A 90 -24.29 4.46 -0.06
CA LYS A 90 -25.39 3.68 -0.68
C LYS A 90 -26.06 2.67 0.27
N PHE A 91 -25.70 2.67 1.56
CA PHE A 91 -26.23 1.77 2.59
C PHE A 91 -26.29 0.29 2.18
N LYS A 92 -25.34 -0.17 1.35
CA LYS A 92 -25.28 -1.54 0.85
C LYS A 92 -24.15 -2.29 1.55
N HIS A 93 -24.49 -3.36 2.27
CA HIS A 93 -23.48 -4.25 2.84
C HIS A 93 -22.70 -4.94 1.70
N ILE A 94 -21.38 -4.82 1.73
CA ILE A 94 -20.48 -5.45 0.75
C ILE A 94 -19.34 -6.14 1.47
N ASP A 95 -19.29 -7.45 1.27
CA ASP A 95 -18.12 -8.26 1.58
C ASP A 95 -17.26 -8.35 0.31
N LEU A 96 -16.11 -7.69 0.34
CA LEU A 96 -15.12 -7.80 -0.74
C LEU A 96 -14.09 -8.86 -0.33
N PRO A 97 -14.15 -10.09 -0.89
CA PRO A 97 -13.27 -11.17 -0.47
C PRO A 97 -11.82 -10.89 -0.91
N ASP A 98 -10.86 -11.13 -0.02
CA ASP A 98 -9.43 -10.87 -0.24
C ASP A 98 -8.89 -11.52 -1.54
N TRP A 99 -9.42 -12.68 -1.94
CA TRP A 99 -9.03 -13.36 -3.18
C TRP A 99 -9.24 -12.51 -4.44
N LYS A 100 -10.33 -11.72 -4.50
CA LYS A 100 -10.58 -10.83 -5.65
C LYS A 100 -9.57 -9.69 -5.71
N LEU A 101 -9.17 -9.17 -4.56
CA LEU A 101 -8.18 -8.08 -4.48
C LEU A 101 -6.79 -8.60 -4.87
N ILE A 102 -6.42 -9.78 -4.37
CA ILE A 102 -5.17 -10.47 -4.73
C ILE A 102 -5.14 -10.76 -6.24
N GLY A 103 -6.24 -11.29 -6.79
CA GLY A 103 -6.38 -11.52 -8.23
C GLY A 103 -6.19 -10.23 -9.05
N GLY A 104 -6.64 -9.09 -8.52
CA GLY A 104 -6.39 -7.78 -9.09
C GLY A 104 -4.90 -7.41 -9.19
N VAL A 105 -4.11 -7.67 -8.14
CA VAL A 105 -2.65 -7.44 -8.15
C VAL A 105 -1.95 -8.38 -9.14
N PHE A 106 -2.32 -9.66 -9.15
CA PHE A 106 -1.77 -10.60 -10.12
C PHE A 106 -2.17 -10.26 -11.55
N SER A 107 -3.33 -9.64 -11.77
CA SER A 107 -3.72 -9.14 -13.09
C SER A 107 -2.74 -8.08 -13.60
N THR A 108 -2.32 -7.13 -12.75
CA THR A 108 -1.36 -6.09 -13.17
C THR A 108 0.03 -6.68 -13.45
N VAL A 109 0.46 -7.65 -12.63
CA VAL A 109 1.74 -8.37 -12.83
C VAL A 109 1.70 -9.22 -14.11
N SER A 110 0.56 -9.86 -14.40
CA SER A 110 0.41 -10.71 -15.59
C SER A 110 0.58 -9.91 -16.88
N VAL A 111 0.10 -8.66 -16.92
CA VAL A 111 0.31 -7.76 -18.06
C VAL A 111 1.81 -7.52 -18.31
N ASP A 112 2.59 -7.26 -17.26
CA ASP A 112 4.04 -7.08 -17.41
C ASP A 112 4.72 -8.35 -17.93
N CYS A 113 4.37 -9.51 -17.35
CA CYS A 113 4.92 -10.79 -17.77
C CYS A 113 4.62 -11.06 -19.25
N LEU A 114 3.40 -10.77 -19.71
CA LEU A 114 3.03 -10.91 -21.12
C LEU A 114 3.88 -9.98 -22.01
N ILE A 115 4.06 -8.72 -21.62
CA ILE A 115 4.90 -7.78 -22.38
C ILE A 115 6.34 -8.29 -22.47
N PHE A 116 6.92 -8.79 -21.37
CA PHE A 116 8.28 -9.35 -21.40
C PHE A 116 8.39 -10.63 -22.21
N VAL A 117 7.41 -11.53 -22.12
CA VAL A 117 7.38 -12.76 -22.93
C VAL A 117 7.36 -12.40 -24.42
N VAL A 118 6.50 -11.45 -24.82
CA VAL A 118 6.46 -10.98 -26.20
C VAL A 118 7.77 -10.30 -26.60
N TRP A 119 8.36 -9.46 -25.73
CA TRP A 119 9.64 -8.82 -26.00
C TRP A 119 10.74 -9.85 -26.26
N ILE A 120 10.92 -10.82 -25.36
CA ILE A 120 11.95 -11.86 -25.48
C ILE A 120 11.70 -12.78 -26.68
N ALA A 121 10.43 -13.05 -27.02
CA ALA A 121 10.08 -13.93 -28.14
C ALA A 121 10.27 -13.27 -29.51
N LEU A 122 9.99 -11.97 -29.64
CA LEU A 122 10.02 -11.28 -30.93
C LEU A 122 11.36 -10.61 -31.25
N GLU A 123 12.12 -10.22 -30.22
CA GLU A 123 13.28 -9.35 -30.41
C GLU A 123 14.57 -10.02 -29.93
N THR A 124 15.59 -10.03 -30.79
CA THR A 124 16.94 -10.51 -30.43
C THR A 124 17.73 -9.35 -29.83
N THR A 125 18.03 -9.42 -28.54
CA THR A 125 18.85 -8.41 -27.85
C THR A 125 20.34 -8.71 -28.07
N THR A 126 21.10 -7.71 -28.52
CA THR A 126 22.56 -7.80 -28.70
C THR A 126 23.29 -6.93 -27.67
N VAL A 127 24.58 -7.21 -27.47
CA VAL A 127 25.45 -6.41 -26.62
C VAL A 127 26.20 -5.40 -27.48
N GLU A 128 25.91 -4.13 -27.26
CA GLU A 128 26.62 -3.01 -27.90
C GLU A 128 27.76 -2.53 -27.00
N ARG A 129 28.82 -2.00 -27.63
CA ARG A 129 30.04 -1.52 -26.94
C ARG A 129 30.30 -0.08 -27.31
N PHE A 130 30.48 0.76 -26.30
CA PHE A 130 30.88 2.15 -26.46
C PHE A 130 32.26 2.36 -25.83
N SER A 131 33.24 2.69 -26.65
CA SER A 131 34.62 2.95 -26.22
C SER A 131 34.77 4.42 -25.82
N LEU A 132 35.27 4.66 -24.61
CA LEU A 132 35.62 5.98 -24.09
C LEU A 132 37.03 6.38 -24.54
N GLU A 133 37.41 7.66 -24.38
CA GLU A 133 38.77 8.08 -24.71
C GLU A 133 39.86 7.27 -23.98
N PRO A 134 40.97 6.94 -24.68
CA PRO A 134 42.09 6.22 -24.10
C PRO A 134 42.71 7.00 -22.95
N ARG A 135 43.02 6.31 -21.85
CA ARG A 135 43.73 6.86 -20.70
C ARG A 135 45.09 6.21 -20.56
N LEU A 136 46.12 7.01 -20.30
CA LEU A 136 47.46 6.49 -20.05
C LEU A 136 47.45 5.71 -18.73
N ASN A 137 47.94 4.47 -18.75
CA ASN A 137 48.09 3.68 -17.54
C ASN A 137 49.24 4.28 -16.70
N MET A 138 48.88 4.86 -15.56
CA MET A 138 49.84 5.49 -14.63
C MET A 138 50.55 4.48 -13.71
N THR A 139 50.18 3.19 -13.74
CA THR A 139 50.76 2.15 -12.88
C THR A 139 52.12 1.68 -13.37
N GLU A 140 52.38 1.72 -14.68
CA GLU A 140 53.68 1.38 -15.29
C GLU A 140 54.14 2.53 -16.20
N PRO A 141 54.57 3.69 -15.65
CA PRO A 141 54.85 4.89 -16.44
C PRO A 141 56.02 4.75 -17.43
N GLU A 142 56.84 3.72 -17.25
CA GLU A 142 57.92 3.34 -18.18
C GLU A 142 57.42 2.64 -19.45
N LYS A 143 56.16 2.18 -19.48
CA LYS A 143 55.50 1.62 -20.64
C LYS A 143 54.37 2.55 -21.07
N GLU A 144 54.37 3.00 -22.32
CA GLU A 144 53.26 3.79 -22.90
C GLU A 144 52.05 2.90 -23.19
N ILE A 145 51.40 2.40 -22.14
CA ILE A 145 50.19 1.57 -22.24
C ILE A 145 48.97 2.47 -22.14
N TYR A 146 48.14 2.45 -23.18
CA TYR A 146 46.85 3.13 -23.20
C TYR A 146 45.73 2.13 -22.88
N GLU A 147 44.97 2.40 -21.82
CA GLU A 147 43.76 1.65 -21.48
C GLU A 147 42.54 2.35 -22.07
N VAL A 148 41.78 1.64 -22.90
CA VAL A 148 40.53 2.13 -23.48
C VAL A 148 39.37 1.54 -22.67
N PRO A 149 38.67 2.34 -21.84
CA PRO A 149 37.52 1.83 -21.12
C PRO A 149 36.34 1.60 -22.08
N GLU A 150 35.66 0.47 -21.94
CA GLU A 150 34.48 0.13 -22.74
C GLU A 150 33.23 0.00 -21.87
N ILE A 151 32.13 0.64 -22.27
CA ILE A 151 30.80 0.47 -21.68
C ILE A 151 30.05 -0.57 -22.50
N ARG A 152 29.54 -1.61 -21.84
CA ARG A 152 28.70 -2.66 -22.44
C ARG A 152 27.25 -2.52 -22.02
N PHE A 153 26.36 -2.32 -22.99
CA PHE A 153 24.93 -2.19 -22.78
C PHE A 153 24.16 -3.11 -23.72
N CYS A 154 22.93 -3.42 -23.35
CA CYS A 154 22.05 -4.24 -24.17
C CYS A 154 21.17 -3.30 -25.00
N SER A 155 21.10 -3.55 -26.30
CA SER A 155 20.20 -2.82 -27.19
C SER A 155 19.48 -3.80 -28.12
N SER A 156 18.34 -3.37 -28.62
CA SER A 156 17.60 -4.09 -29.65
C SER A 156 16.85 -3.11 -30.53
N THR A 157 16.60 -3.47 -31.78
CA THR A 157 16.10 -2.56 -32.82
C THR A 157 14.79 -1.87 -32.40
N ASN A 158 13.91 -2.61 -31.71
CA ASN A 158 12.59 -2.13 -31.33
C ASN A 158 12.40 -1.95 -29.81
N GLU A 159 13.49 -1.82 -29.02
CA GLU A 159 13.38 -1.74 -27.56
C GLU A 159 12.49 -0.59 -27.08
N LEU A 160 12.54 0.54 -27.77
CA LEU A 160 11.80 1.74 -27.42
C LEU A 160 10.27 1.48 -27.39
N TYR A 161 9.73 0.65 -28.28
CA TYR A 161 8.30 0.34 -28.29
C TYR A 161 7.86 -0.44 -27.05
N PHE A 162 8.65 -1.42 -26.62
CA PHE A 162 8.36 -2.21 -25.41
C PHE A 162 8.55 -1.39 -24.14
N ILE A 163 9.59 -0.54 -24.11
CA ILE A 163 9.79 0.43 -23.03
C ILE A 163 8.56 1.34 -22.93
N ILE A 164 8.15 1.99 -24.02
CA ILE A 164 6.97 2.86 -24.03
C ILE A 164 5.72 2.10 -23.57
N ALA A 165 5.50 0.87 -24.04
CA ALA A 165 4.36 0.06 -23.60
C ALA A 165 4.35 -0.17 -22.07
N LEU A 166 5.49 -0.51 -21.47
CA LEU A 166 5.63 -0.65 -20.02
C LEU A 166 5.35 0.68 -19.30
N TYR A 167 5.95 1.78 -19.77
CA TYR A 167 5.76 3.10 -19.17
C TYR A 167 4.30 3.56 -19.24
N VAL A 168 3.59 3.31 -20.35
CA VAL A 168 2.16 3.62 -20.48
C VAL A 168 1.35 2.80 -19.47
N VAL A 169 1.60 1.50 -19.35
CA VAL A 169 0.91 0.64 -18.37
C VAL A 169 1.13 1.16 -16.94
N LYS A 170 2.38 1.48 -16.57
CA LYS A 170 2.70 2.03 -15.24
C LYS A 170 2.09 3.41 -15.03
N GLY A 171 2.12 4.27 -16.04
CA GLY A 171 1.56 5.63 -15.99
C GLY A 171 0.06 5.61 -15.78
N VAL A 172 -0.66 4.77 -16.52
CA VAL A 172 -2.11 4.58 -16.35
C VAL A 172 -2.42 4.09 -14.94
N LEU A 173 -1.70 3.07 -14.47
CA LEU A 173 -1.84 2.51 -13.13
C LEU A 173 -1.60 3.57 -12.04
N LEU A 174 -0.59 4.44 -12.25
CA LEU A 174 -0.26 5.55 -11.36
C LEU A 174 -1.34 6.64 -11.35
N ILE A 175 -1.84 7.07 -12.51
CA ILE A 175 -2.92 8.07 -12.64
C ILE A 175 -4.18 7.57 -11.92
N PHE A 176 -4.59 6.33 -12.15
CA PHE A 176 -5.72 5.73 -11.44
C PHE A 176 -5.47 5.64 -9.93
N GLY A 177 -4.25 5.31 -9.50
CA GLY A 177 -3.85 5.32 -8.10
C GLY A 177 -3.98 6.68 -7.45
N ILE A 178 -3.54 7.75 -8.12
CA ILE A 178 -3.68 9.13 -7.66
C ILE A 178 -5.15 9.51 -7.56
N PHE A 179 -5.96 9.19 -8.57
CA PHE A 179 -7.38 9.49 -8.57
C PHE A 179 -8.10 8.85 -7.36
N LEU A 180 -7.84 7.56 -7.08
CA LEU A 180 -8.41 6.90 -5.92
C LEU A 180 -7.87 7.45 -4.59
N ALA A 181 -6.59 7.79 -4.53
CA ALA A 181 -5.99 8.41 -3.34
C ALA A 181 -6.61 9.79 -3.05
N TRP A 182 -6.92 10.55 -4.10
CA TRP A 182 -7.59 11.85 -4.00
C TRP A 182 -9.01 11.72 -3.47
N GLU A 183 -9.82 10.80 -4.04
CA GLU A 183 -11.18 10.55 -3.58
C GLU A 183 -11.21 10.09 -2.11
N THR A 184 -10.25 9.26 -1.70
CA THR A 184 -10.18 8.69 -0.35
C THR A 184 -9.62 9.62 0.72
N ARG A 185 -9.10 10.80 0.37
CA ARG A 185 -8.44 11.71 1.33
C ARG A 185 -9.37 12.32 2.38
N ASN A 186 -10.62 12.60 2.02
CA ASN A 186 -11.57 13.36 2.86
C ASN A 186 -12.62 12.48 3.58
N ILE A 187 -12.47 11.17 3.45
CA ILE A 187 -13.46 10.15 3.82
C ILE A 187 -13.32 9.71 5.30
N ALA A 188 -12.44 10.36 6.07
CA ALA A 188 -12.02 9.90 7.38
C ALA A 188 -13.09 10.05 8.48
N VAL A 189 -13.77 8.96 8.82
CA VAL A 189 -14.43 8.81 10.13
C VAL A 189 -14.08 7.45 10.77
N SER A 190 -13.67 7.52 12.05
CA SER A 190 -13.53 6.49 13.10
C SER A 190 -12.39 5.45 13.08
N GLN A 191 -11.56 5.30 12.04
CA GLN A 191 -10.32 4.47 12.13
C GLN A 191 -9.07 5.20 11.62
N LEU A 192 -8.71 6.23 12.39
CA LEU A 192 -7.42 6.95 12.52
C LEU A 192 -6.37 6.77 11.40
N ASN A 193 -6.27 7.77 10.52
CA ASN A 193 -5.11 8.14 9.69
C ASN A 193 -4.49 7.11 8.70
N ASP A 194 -4.86 5.83 8.69
CA ASP A 194 -4.26 4.80 7.80
C ASP A 194 -4.42 5.15 6.30
N SER A 195 -5.60 5.64 5.90
CA SER A 195 -5.86 6.08 4.52
C SER A 195 -4.99 7.26 4.08
N LYS A 196 -4.62 8.16 5.01
CA LYS A 196 -3.75 9.31 4.69
C LYS A 196 -2.31 8.87 4.43
N TYR A 197 -1.80 7.90 5.17
CA TYR A 197 -0.45 7.36 4.94
C TYR A 197 -0.38 6.58 3.61
N ILE A 198 -1.44 5.84 3.28
CA ILE A 198 -1.57 5.16 1.99
C ILE A 198 -1.57 6.19 0.85
N ALA A 199 -2.41 7.24 0.93
CA ALA A 199 -2.45 8.31 -0.07
C ALA A 199 -1.10 9.05 -0.18
N GLY A 200 -0.45 9.35 0.96
CA GLY A 200 0.88 9.94 1.01
C GLY A 200 1.94 9.10 0.30
N SER A 201 1.88 7.77 0.44
CA SER A 201 2.81 6.86 -0.26
C SER A 201 2.66 6.93 -1.79
N VAL A 202 1.42 7.06 -2.30
CA VAL A 202 1.16 7.22 -3.74
C VAL A 202 1.71 8.57 -4.24
N TYR A 203 1.52 9.64 -3.46
CA TYR A 203 2.02 10.97 -3.85
C TYR A 203 3.55 11.07 -3.87
N ILE A 204 4.25 10.47 -2.90
CA ILE A 204 5.72 10.46 -2.89
C ILE A 204 6.26 9.73 -4.12
N VAL A 205 5.66 8.60 -4.50
CA VAL A 205 6.07 7.85 -5.70
C VAL A 205 5.84 8.68 -6.97
N ALA A 206 4.66 9.30 -7.10
CA ALA A 206 4.35 10.15 -8.25
C ALA A 206 5.30 11.35 -8.36
N LEU A 207 5.59 12.01 -7.25
CA LEU A 207 6.52 13.13 -7.18
C LEU A 207 7.93 12.68 -7.55
N ALA A 208 8.41 11.57 -7.00
CA ALA A 208 9.73 11.03 -7.35
C ALA A 208 9.84 10.75 -8.85
N ILE A 209 8.86 10.07 -9.45
CA ILE A 209 8.88 9.79 -10.90
C ILE A 209 8.90 11.09 -11.72
N SER A 210 8.10 12.08 -11.33
CA SER A 210 8.04 13.38 -12.03
C SER A 210 9.36 14.15 -12.00
N LEU A 211 10.21 13.93 -10.98
CA LEU A 211 11.53 14.54 -10.87
C LEU A 211 12.63 13.70 -11.52
N THR A 212 12.60 12.38 -11.31
CA THR A 212 13.64 11.47 -11.78
C THR A 212 13.63 11.32 -13.29
N VAL A 213 12.46 11.21 -13.94
CA VAL A 213 12.39 11.00 -15.40
C VAL A 213 13.04 12.15 -16.19
N PRO A 214 12.72 13.44 -15.92
CA PRO A 214 13.43 14.55 -16.57
C PRO A 214 14.92 14.59 -16.22
N THR A 215 15.27 14.30 -14.97
CA THR A 215 16.67 14.26 -14.52
C THR A 215 17.50 13.26 -15.33
N MET A 216 16.93 12.10 -15.69
CA MET A 216 17.61 11.11 -16.53
C MET A 216 17.88 11.60 -17.96
N THR A 217 17.05 12.49 -18.49
CA THR A 217 17.29 13.07 -19.82
C THR A 217 18.46 14.06 -19.83
N VAL A 218 18.78 14.66 -18.67
CA VAL A 218 19.88 15.62 -18.52
C VAL A 218 21.19 14.91 -18.18
N LEU A 219 21.14 13.84 -17.37
CA LEU A 219 22.32 13.11 -16.88
C LEU A 219 22.70 11.89 -17.73
N GLY A 220 21.99 11.64 -18.85
CA GLY A 220 22.04 10.39 -19.60
C GLY A 220 23.43 9.98 -20.12
N ASP A 221 24.33 10.94 -20.28
CA ASP A 221 25.69 10.69 -20.78
C ASP A 221 26.62 10.10 -19.71
N ASP A 222 26.30 10.30 -18.42
CA ASP A 222 27.15 9.93 -17.30
C ASP A 222 26.57 8.72 -16.55
N VAL A 223 27.02 7.52 -16.92
CA VAL A 223 26.49 6.24 -16.40
C VAL A 223 26.61 6.11 -14.88
N ASN A 224 27.66 6.67 -14.28
CA ASN A 224 27.86 6.64 -12.83
C ASN A 224 26.84 7.52 -12.10
N MET A 225 26.57 8.72 -12.63
CA MET A 225 25.59 9.64 -12.05
C MET A 225 24.17 9.11 -12.24
N THR A 226 23.86 8.56 -13.41
CA THR A 226 22.59 7.90 -13.69
C THR A 226 22.33 6.74 -12.72
N PHE A 227 23.32 5.87 -12.49
CA PHE A 227 23.23 4.79 -11.51
C PHE A 227 22.98 5.32 -10.09
N LEU A 228 23.76 6.32 -9.66
CA LEU A 228 23.64 6.89 -8.32
C LEU A 228 22.25 7.51 -8.10
N VAL A 229 21.77 8.34 -9.02
CA VAL A 229 20.49 9.04 -8.89
C VAL A 229 19.32 8.06 -8.93
N LEU A 230 19.31 7.10 -9.86
CA LEU A 230 18.27 6.06 -9.92
C LEU A 230 18.27 5.17 -8.68
N GLY A 231 19.43 4.63 -8.31
CA GLY A 231 19.57 3.71 -7.18
C GLY A 231 19.17 4.36 -5.86
N VAL A 232 19.68 5.57 -5.58
CA VAL A 232 19.34 6.32 -4.36
C VAL A 232 17.86 6.68 -4.33
N THR A 233 17.29 7.13 -5.46
CA THR A 233 15.87 7.48 -5.52
C THR A 233 15.00 6.25 -5.24
N VAL A 234 15.27 5.11 -5.91
CA VAL A 234 14.53 3.86 -5.69
C VAL A 234 14.63 3.46 -4.23
N VAL A 235 15.81 3.47 -3.62
CA VAL A 235 16.00 3.09 -2.21
C VAL A 235 15.23 4.02 -1.27
N ILE A 236 15.36 5.34 -1.41
CA ILE A 236 14.70 6.31 -0.52
C ILE A 236 13.18 6.22 -0.64
N VAL A 237 12.66 6.24 -1.87
CA VAL A 237 11.21 6.22 -2.12
C VAL A 237 10.60 4.90 -1.66
N ASN A 238 11.24 3.77 -1.98
CA ASN A 238 10.78 2.45 -1.57
C ASN A 238 10.77 2.30 -0.03
N THR A 239 11.80 2.82 0.63
CA THR A 239 11.87 2.85 2.10
C THR A 239 10.76 3.73 2.68
N ALA A 240 10.54 4.93 2.13
CA ALA A 240 9.46 5.82 2.56
C ALA A 240 8.08 5.17 2.40
N VAL A 241 7.83 4.48 1.28
CA VAL A 241 6.58 3.75 1.02
C VAL A 241 6.36 2.64 2.06
N LEU A 242 7.38 1.85 2.38
CA LEU A 242 7.30 0.83 3.44
C LEU A 242 7.02 1.48 4.80
N CYS A 243 7.76 2.51 5.15
CA CYS A 243 7.60 3.22 6.41
C CYS A 243 6.17 3.76 6.58
N LEU A 244 5.63 4.45 5.57
CA LEU A 244 4.26 4.99 5.61
C LEU A 244 3.20 3.90 5.72
N ASN A 245 3.38 2.77 5.04
CA ASN A 245 2.37 1.70 5.02
C ASN A 245 2.40 0.77 6.26
N PHE A 246 3.54 0.67 6.95
CA PHE A 246 3.75 -0.31 8.03
C PHE A 246 4.02 0.31 9.41
N ILE A 247 4.71 1.47 9.51
CA ILE A 247 5.01 2.08 10.82
C ILE A 247 3.74 2.39 11.64
N PRO A 248 2.68 2.99 11.07
CA PRO A 248 1.47 3.26 11.86
C PRO A 248 0.84 2.00 12.47
N LYS A 249 0.94 0.87 11.77
CA LYS A 249 0.40 -0.42 12.20
C LYS A 249 1.25 -1.06 13.28
N VAL A 250 2.57 -1.02 13.12
CA VAL A 250 3.51 -1.52 14.14
C VAL A 250 3.42 -0.69 15.41
N TYR A 251 3.34 0.65 15.29
CA TYR A 251 3.19 1.54 16.44
C TYR A 251 1.91 1.25 17.22
N LEU A 252 0.79 1.05 16.53
CA LEU A 252 -0.49 0.71 17.17
C LEU A 252 -0.42 -0.65 17.91
N LEU A 253 0.23 -1.66 17.32
CA LEU A 253 0.43 -2.96 17.97
C LEU A 253 1.33 -2.89 19.22
N LEU A 254 2.33 -2.01 19.22
CA LEU A 254 3.24 -1.85 20.36
C LEU A 254 2.67 -0.98 21.49
N THR A 255 1.78 -0.04 21.17
CA THR A 255 1.26 0.96 22.12
C THR A 255 0.01 0.48 22.85
N VAL A 256 -0.78 -0.42 22.26
CA VAL A 256 -2.01 -0.93 22.87
C VAL A 256 -1.69 -2.19 23.71
N PRO A 257 -1.74 -2.13 25.06
CA PRO A 257 -1.54 -3.31 25.89
C PRO A 257 -2.69 -4.32 25.71
N ASP A 258 -2.38 -5.62 25.74
CA ASP A 258 -3.30 -6.77 25.52
C ASP A 258 -4.64 -6.70 26.29
N LYS A 259 -4.69 -5.95 27.40
CA LYS A 259 -5.88 -5.81 28.25
C LYS A 259 -6.97 -4.92 27.63
N ASP A 260 -6.63 -3.93 26.81
CA ASP A 260 -7.61 -3.03 26.17
C ASP A 260 -8.09 -3.53 24.80
N ILE A 261 -7.34 -4.44 24.18
CA ILE A 261 -7.72 -5.15 22.96
C ILE A 261 -8.92 -6.07 23.24
N ASN A 262 -8.95 -6.72 24.41
CA ASN A 262 -10.09 -7.53 24.84
C ASN A 262 -11.26 -6.69 25.35
N LEU A 263 -11.01 -5.55 26.02
CA LEU A 263 -12.06 -4.70 26.59
C LEU A 263 -12.83 -3.90 25.51
N SER A 264 -12.16 -3.52 24.42
CA SER A 264 -12.82 -2.95 23.24
C SER A 264 -13.59 -3.99 22.41
N MET A 265 -13.24 -5.28 22.51
CA MET A 265 -13.91 -6.40 21.83
C MET A 265 -15.05 -7.04 22.63
N MET A 266 -15.13 -6.81 23.94
CA MET A 266 -16.20 -7.32 24.81
C MET A 266 -17.42 -6.37 24.91
N SER A 267 -17.62 -5.47 23.93
CA SER A 267 -18.91 -4.82 23.71
C SER A 267 -19.78 -5.51 22.64
N SER A 268 -19.28 -6.59 22.00
CA SER A 268 -20.01 -7.34 20.97
C SER A 268 -20.29 -8.82 21.30
N MET A 269 -19.95 -9.32 22.49
CA MET A 269 -20.32 -10.69 22.86
C MET A 269 -20.46 -10.82 24.38
N GLY A 270 -21.65 -10.52 24.88
CA GLY A 270 -22.02 -10.95 26.23
C GLY A 270 -22.33 -12.44 26.21
N TYR A 271 -21.56 -13.25 26.92
CA TYR A 271 -22.08 -14.01 28.07
C TYR A 271 -20.95 -14.72 28.82
N GLY A 272 -21.05 -14.67 30.15
CA GLY A 272 -20.10 -15.22 31.11
C GLY A 272 -19.98 -16.74 31.09
N GLY A 273 -18.82 -17.21 31.54
CA GLY A 273 -18.64 -18.59 31.93
C GLY A 273 -19.26 -18.87 33.30
N SER A 274 -19.97 -19.98 33.43
CA SER A 274 -19.63 -21.03 34.40
C SER A 274 -20.49 -22.27 34.12
N SER A 275 -19.83 -23.41 33.93
CA SER A 275 -20.46 -24.72 33.78
C SER A 275 -20.68 -25.32 35.17
N GLY A 276 -21.94 -25.57 35.54
CA GLY A 276 -22.29 -26.28 36.76
C GLY A 276 -23.79 -26.51 36.90
N ASN A 277 -24.21 -27.74 36.57
CA ASN A 277 -25.42 -28.45 36.98
C ASN A 277 -26.78 -28.19 36.30
N ASN A 278 -27.29 -29.29 35.75
CA ASN A 278 -28.62 -29.87 35.91
C ASN A 278 -29.88 -29.03 35.62
N VAL A 279 -30.57 -29.50 34.56
CA VAL A 279 -31.96 -29.95 34.59
C VAL A 279 -33.05 -28.88 34.88
N SER A 280 -33.85 -28.67 33.83
CA SER A 280 -35.31 -28.45 33.81
C SER A 280 -35.86 -27.07 33.43
N ARG A 281 -36.61 -27.12 32.32
CA ARG A 281 -37.98 -26.60 32.13
C ARG A 281 -38.20 -25.09 31.89
N THR A 282 -38.50 -24.80 30.61
CA THR A 282 -39.82 -24.30 30.11
C THR A 282 -39.71 -23.08 29.19
N SER A 283 -39.97 -23.35 27.91
CA SER A 283 -40.77 -22.62 26.92
C SER A 283 -40.88 -21.08 26.94
N GLN A 284 -40.34 -20.49 25.87
CA GLN A 284 -40.97 -19.50 24.98
C GLN A 284 -41.71 -18.30 25.60
N THR A 285 -41.03 -17.15 25.66
CA THR A 285 -41.57 -15.81 25.30
C THR A 285 -40.38 -14.86 25.04
N TYR A 286 -39.74 -14.92 23.86
CA TYR A 286 -38.46 -14.20 23.61
C TYR A 286 -38.59 -12.90 22.78
N GLY A 287 -39.80 -12.44 22.45
CA GLY A 287 -39.99 -11.32 21.52
C GLY A 287 -40.16 -9.92 22.12
N SER A 288 -40.38 -9.77 23.44
CA SER A 288 -40.81 -8.48 24.03
C SER A 288 -39.77 -7.79 24.91
N SER A 289 -38.72 -8.47 25.37
CA SER A 289 -37.78 -7.92 26.37
C SER A 289 -36.61 -7.15 25.74
N GLU A 290 -36.26 -7.45 24.48
CA GLU A 290 -35.11 -6.83 23.80
C GLU A 290 -35.40 -5.39 23.33
N ALA A 291 -36.65 -5.11 22.95
CA ALA A 291 -37.10 -3.77 22.57
C ALA A 291 -37.17 -2.81 23.77
N GLU A 292 -37.61 -3.28 24.94
CA GLU A 292 -37.62 -2.49 26.18
C GLU A 292 -36.21 -2.15 26.67
N GLY A 293 -35.26 -3.09 26.52
CA GLY A 293 -33.84 -2.88 26.86
C GLY A 293 -33.14 -1.85 25.96
N LEU A 294 -33.48 -1.82 24.67
CA LEU A 294 -32.99 -0.80 23.73
C LEU A 294 -33.59 0.58 24.02
N HIS A 295 -34.89 0.63 24.36
CA HIS A 295 -35.58 1.88 24.68
C HIS A 295 -35.00 2.51 25.96
N LEU A 296 -34.71 1.70 26.98
CA LEU A 296 -34.08 2.16 28.22
C LEU A 296 -32.66 2.69 27.98
N LYS A 297 -31.84 2.00 27.17
CA LYS A 297 -30.48 2.45 26.79
C LYS A 297 -30.49 3.75 25.97
N CYS A 298 -31.48 3.93 25.09
CA CYS A 298 -31.64 5.16 24.32
C CYS A 298 -32.03 6.34 25.24
N HIS A 299 -32.93 6.11 26.20
CA HIS A 299 -33.34 7.11 27.16
C HIS A 299 -32.20 7.54 28.08
N GLN A 300 -31.36 6.57 28.48
CA GLN A 300 -30.19 6.81 29.32
C GLN A 300 -29.10 7.63 28.59
N ARG A 301 -28.78 7.28 27.32
CA ARG A 301 -27.83 8.07 26.51
C ARG A 301 -28.33 9.47 26.16
N LYS A 302 -29.65 9.66 26.01
CA LYS A 302 -30.24 10.98 25.77
C LYS A 302 -30.05 11.90 26.98
N ALA A 303 -30.27 11.40 28.20
CA ALA A 303 -30.06 12.17 29.42
C ALA A 303 -28.59 12.54 29.65
N GLU A 304 -27.66 11.65 29.28
CA GLU A 304 -26.21 11.91 29.30
C GLU A 304 -25.81 13.01 28.31
N LEU A 305 -26.35 12.97 27.09
CA LEU A 305 -26.08 13.96 26.05
C LEU A 305 -26.62 15.35 26.42
N GLU A 306 -27.80 15.41 27.06
CA GLU A 306 -28.38 16.66 27.56
C GLU A 306 -27.57 17.26 28.72
N ARG A 307 -26.97 16.43 29.58
CA ARG A 307 -26.03 16.89 30.61
C ARG A 307 -24.75 17.46 29.99
N LEU A 308 -24.13 16.74 29.05
CA LEU A 308 -22.93 17.19 28.34
C LEU A 308 -23.18 18.48 27.55
N CYS A 309 -24.35 18.63 26.91
CA CYS A 309 -24.72 19.88 26.24
C CYS A 309 -24.85 21.05 27.22
N LYS A 310 -25.43 20.83 28.41
CA LYS A 310 -25.52 21.87 29.44
C LYS A 310 -24.15 22.27 29.98
N GLU A 311 -23.24 21.32 30.16
CA GLU A 311 -21.86 21.64 30.58
C GLU A 311 -21.09 22.40 29.49
N LEU A 312 -21.23 22.00 28.22
CA LEU A 312 -20.64 22.71 27.09
C LEU A 312 -21.17 24.14 26.92
N GLN A 313 -22.45 24.38 27.24
CA GLN A 313 -23.07 25.71 27.18
C GLN A 313 -22.55 26.67 28.25
N VAL A 314 -22.03 26.14 29.36
CA VAL A 314 -21.36 26.92 30.42
C VAL A 314 -19.90 27.22 30.06
N LEU A 315 -19.26 26.36 29.26
CA LEU A 315 -17.84 26.47 28.86
C LEU A 315 -17.62 27.33 27.60
N CYS A 316 -18.61 27.50 26.73
CA CYS A 316 -18.50 28.32 25.50
C CYS A 316 -19.76 29.17 25.25
N PRO A 317 -19.81 30.44 25.72
CA PRO A 317 -20.92 31.34 25.44
C PRO A 317 -20.68 32.11 24.14
N GLU A 318 -20.73 31.43 22.99
CA GLU A 318 -21.04 31.94 21.63
C GLU A 318 -20.42 31.01 20.56
N GLU A 319 -21.24 30.16 19.95
CA GLU A 319 -21.50 30.20 18.50
C GLU A 319 -22.60 29.18 18.15
N THR A 320 -23.47 29.61 17.25
CA THR A 320 -24.69 28.98 16.74
C THR A 320 -24.48 27.56 16.17
N GLY A 321 -24.76 26.51 16.97
CA GLY A 321 -24.74 25.12 16.46
C GLY A 321 -25.47 24.06 17.30
N THR A 322 -25.89 24.36 18.54
CA THR A 322 -26.47 23.37 19.47
C THR A 322 -27.93 23.00 19.19
N THR A 323 -28.66 23.80 18.41
CA THR A 323 -30.09 23.57 18.14
C THR A 323 -30.33 22.48 17.07
N GLU A 324 -29.38 22.22 16.17
CA GLU A 324 -29.53 21.18 15.13
C GLU A 324 -29.30 19.76 15.68
N VAL A 325 -28.40 19.58 16.65
CA VAL A 325 -28.07 18.26 17.22
C VAL A 325 -29.28 17.67 17.99
N ILE A 326 -30.04 18.54 18.67
CA ILE A 326 -31.26 18.15 19.41
C ILE A 326 -32.41 17.84 18.43
N ARG A 327 -32.54 18.56 17.31
CA ARG A 327 -33.51 18.26 16.25
C ARG A 327 -33.21 16.93 15.54
N LEU A 328 -31.96 16.65 15.21
CA LEU A 328 -31.57 15.37 14.58
C LEU A 328 -31.82 14.18 15.52
N SER A 329 -31.54 14.32 16.82
CA SER A 329 -31.80 13.26 17.81
C SER A 329 -33.30 12.98 18.02
N SER A 330 -34.14 14.02 18.09
CA SER A 330 -35.60 13.85 18.19
C SER A 330 -36.23 13.21 16.93
N THR A 331 -35.63 13.42 15.76
CA THR A 331 -36.09 12.84 14.49
C THR A 331 -35.68 11.36 14.34
N LEU A 332 -34.51 10.97 14.87
CA LEU A 332 -34.08 9.58 14.93
C LEU A 332 -34.91 8.75 15.93
N CYS A 333 -35.25 9.31 17.09
CA CYS A 333 -36.02 8.59 18.11
C CYS A 333 -37.49 8.33 17.69
N LYS A 334 -38.10 9.28 16.95
CA LYS A 334 -39.46 9.13 16.38
C LYS A 334 -39.56 8.12 15.23
N ARG A 335 -38.45 7.68 14.64
CA ARG A 335 -38.44 6.68 13.56
C ARG A 335 -38.19 5.24 14.04
N THR A 336 -37.94 5.06 15.34
CA THR A 336 -37.70 3.76 16.00
C THR A 336 -38.78 3.36 17.02
N ALA A 337 -39.87 4.13 17.11
CA ALA A 337 -41.11 3.74 17.79
C ALA A 337 -42.16 3.32 16.75
#